data_AF-A0AAT9LX07-F1
#
_entry.id   AF-A0AAT9LX07-F1
#
_cell.length_a   1.000
_cell.length_b   1.000
_cell.length_c   1.000
_cell.angle_alpha   90.00
_cell.angle_beta   90.00
_cell.angle_gamma   90.00
#
_symmetry.space_group_name_H-M   'P 1'
#
loop_
_entity.id
_entity.type
_entity.pdbx_description
1 polymer ?
#
loop_
_entity_poly.entity_id
_entity_poly.type
_entity_poly.pdbx_seq_one_letter_code
_entity_poly.pdbx_strand_id
1 'polypeptide(L)'
;MLDDPGPLSPLARDFLARNAKRLPVDLGPDDERLRADMRAAYGRVDEDLLARLRWAQDRYAGLSYQSPLFYQAVFFQPQFDPEDEPAIWGVLQPDPADGCFDAGMAVDGTVLFGMFESYRPAFPSLDHFLECDAVMEYARRGRPCDDDPPPNLRLVEHASGFDVEWSANDEALVHRCGLWAELGFPGLARGMWIRQEPGNALAL
;
A
#
# COMPACT_ATOMS: atom_id res chain seq x y z
N MET A 1 9.97 12.34 2.22
CA MET A 1 10.76 11.35 3.00
C MET A 1 9.99 11.04 4.27
N LEU A 2 9.89 9.76 4.66
CA LEU A 2 9.34 9.36 5.95
C LEU A 2 10.35 9.75 7.04
N ASP A 3 9.87 10.32 8.15
CA ASP A 3 10.73 10.75 9.26
C ASP A 3 11.29 9.55 10.04
N ASP A 4 10.56 8.43 10.05
CA ASP A 4 11.02 7.12 10.52
C ASP A 4 10.74 6.05 9.44
N PRO A 5 11.76 5.51 8.75
CA PRO A 5 11.56 4.46 7.76
C PRO A 5 11.15 3.11 8.38
N GLY A 6 11.25 2.93 9.70
CA GLY A 6 10.84 1.70 10.40
C GLY A 6 11.44 0.42 9.79
N PRO A 7 10.62 -0.63 9.51
CA PRO A 7 11.09 -1.90 9.00
C PRO A 7 11.33 -1.92 7.48
N LEU A 8 11.09 -0.82 6.75
CA LEU A 8 11.21 -0.79 5.29
C LEU A 8 12.61 -1.22 4.82
N SER A 9 12.66 -1.96 3.73
CA SER A 9 13.86 -2.41 3.06
C SER A 9 14.68 -1.22 2.54
N PRO A 10 16.00 -1.40 2.31
CA PRO A 10 16.81 -0.37 1.66
C PRO A 10 16.24 0.08 0.31
N LEU A 11 15.63 -0.85 -0.44
CA LEU A 11 15.00 -0.54 -1.73
C LEU A 11 13.81 0.40 -1.56
N ALA A 12 12.89 0.09 -0.63
CA ALA A 12 11.74 0.95 -0.35
C ALA A 12 12.15 2.32 0.16
N ARG A 13 13.17 2.40 1.02
CA ARG A 13 13.71 3.69 1.49
C ARG A 13 14.26 4.54 0.34
N ASP A 14 15.06 3.94 -0.55
CA ASP A 14 15.63 4.62 -1.72
C ASP A 14 14.55 5.02 -2.75
N PHE A 15 13.52 4.18 -2.92
CA PHE A 15 12.34 4.52 -3.70
C PHE A 15 11.64 5.77 -3.14
N LEU A 16 11.30 5.78 -1.85
CA LEU A 16 10.61 6.91 -1.21
C LEU A 16 11.47 8.17 -1.16
N ALA A 17 12.77 8.05 -0.95
CA ALA A 17 13.69 9.19 -0.93
C ALA A 17 13.74 9.91 -2.29
N ARG A 18 13.65 9.15 -3.40
CA ARG A 18 13.72 9.71 -4.76
C ARG A 18 12.38 10.18 -5.30
N ASN A 19 11.30 9.49 -4.96
CA ASN A 19 10.00 9.67 -5.63
C ASN A 19 8.93 10.31 -4.75
N ALA A 20 9.08 10.25 -3.42
CA ALA A 20 8.02 10.69 -2.51
C ALA A 20 8.24 12.09 -1.92
N LYS A 21 7.15 12.84 -1.86
CA LYS A 21 7.05 14.14 -1.19
C LYS A 21 6.08 14.06 0.00
N ARG A 22 6.18 15.02 0.92
CA ARG A 22 5.18 15.26 1.98
C ARG A 22 4.36 16.47 1.56
N LEU A 23 3.03 16.32 1.53
CA LEU A 23 2.08 17.42 1.35
C LEU A 23 1.34 17.67 2.68
N PRO A 24 0.93 18.91 2.98
CA PRO A 24 0.05 19.18 4.10
C PRO A 24 -1.29 18.43 3.94
N VAL A 25 -1.78 17.86 5.03
CA VAL A 25 -3.09 17.20 5.09
C VAL A 25 -3.91 17.68 6.27
N ASP A 26 -5.23 17.61 6.12
CA ASP A 26 -6.13 17.67 7.25
C ASP A 26 -6.26 16.27 7.87
N LEU A 27 -5.75 16.13 9.09
CA LEU A 27 -5.81 14.88 9.87
C LEU A 27 -7.19 14.64 10.51
N GLY A 28 -8.12 15.57 10.32
CA GLY A 28 -9.42 15.55 10.95
C GLY A 28 -9.37 15.96 12.43
N PRO A 29 -10.38 15.56 13.21
CA PRO A 29 -10.51 15.97 14.61
C PRO A 29 -9.39 15.44 15.53
N ASP A 30 -9.17 16.17 16.63
CA ASP A 30 -8.28 15.75 17.71
C ASP A 30 -8.83 14.54 18.49
N ASP A 31 -8.00 14.00 19.39
CA ASP A 31 -8.36 12.81 20.18
C ASP A 31 -9.57 13.03 21.08
N GLU A 32 -9.71 14.21 21.68
CA GLU A 32 -10.82 14.47 22.60
C GLU A 32 -12.14 14.43 21.85
N ARG A 33 -12.15 15.05 20.66
CA ARG A 33 -13.30 15.05 19.77
C ARG A 33 -13.60 13.65 19.23
N LEU A 34 -12.59 12.92 18.74
CA LEU A 34 -12.77 11.54 18.27
C LEU A 34 -13.33 10.61 19.35
N ARG A 35 -12.82 10.71 20.59
CA ARG A 35 -13.37 9.92 21.71
C ARG A 35 -14.83 10.28 22.00
N ALA A 36 -15.21 11.55 21.89
CA ALA A 36 -16.60 11.97 22.05
C ALA A 36 -17.50 11.40 20.95
N ASP A 37 -17.03 11.48 19.69
CA ASP A 37 -17.78 11.01 18.53
C ASP A 37 -17.91 9.47 18.53
N MET A 38 -16.85 8.72 18.88
CA MET A 38 -16.92 7.26 19.09
C MET A 38 -17.93 6.86 20.17
N ARG A 39 -17.97 7.58 21.30
CA ARG A 39 -18.99 7.32 22.35
C ARG A 39 -20.40 7.57 21.83
N ALA A 40 -20.58 8.60 21.01
CA ALA A 40 -21.88 8.90 20.42
C ALA A 40 -22.32 7.84 19.41
N ALA A 41 -21.42 7.41 18.52
CA ALA A 41 -21.72 6.43 17.46
C ALA A 41 -21.84 4.99 17.97
N TYR A 42 -20.91 4.55 18.82
CA TYR A 42 -20.77 3.14 19.23
C TYR A 42 -21.09 2.87 20.70
N GLY A 43 -21.36 3.91 21.51
CA GLY A 43 -21.57 3.79 22.95
C GLY A 43 -20.31 3.49 23.77
N ARG A 44 -19.13 3.44 23.13
CA ARG A 44 -17.83 3.15 23.74
C ARG A 44 -16.70 3.85 22.98
N VAL A 45 -15.52 3.91 23.59
CA VAL A 45 -14.29 4.35 22.91
C VAL A 45 -13.44 3.13 22.59
N ASP A 46 -12.92 3.07 21.37
CA ASP A 46 -11.90 2.11 20.98
C ASP A 46 -10.51 2.81 20.98
N GLU A 47 -9.80 2.71 22.10
CA GLU A 47 -8.48 3.35 22.25
C GLU A 47 -7.41 2.67 21.39
N ASP A 48 -7.58 1.39 21.04
CA ASP A 48 -6.63 0.68 20.17
C ASP A 48 -6.75 1.19 18.73
N LEU A 49 -7.97 1.41 18.25
CA LEU A 49 -8.22 2.05 16.96
C LEU A 49 -7.65 3.46 16.92
N LEU A 50 -7.87 4.27 17.97
CA LEU A 50 -7.33 5.62 18.04
C LEU A 50 -5.80 5.63 18.04
N ALA A 51 -5.16 4.74 18.81
CA ALA A 51 -3.71 4.60 18.82
C ALA A 51 -3.16 4.20 17.43
N ARG A 52 -3.85 3.30 16.72
CA ARG A 52 -3.49 2.90 15.34
C ARG A 52 -3.66 4.04 14.34
N LEU A 53 -4.72 4.83 14.47
CA LEU A 53 -4.93 6.02 13.64
C LEU A 53 -3.75 6.99 13.82
N ARG A 54 -3.37 7.28 15.06
CA ARG A 54 -2.24 8.21 15.33
C ARG A 54 -0.91 7.67 14.83
N TRP A 55 -0.64 6.39 15.05
CA TRP A 55 0.55 5.75 14.46
C TRP A 55 0.56 5.88 12.92
N ALA A 56 -0.58 5.63 12.26
CA ALA A 56 -0.67 5.73 10.81
C ALA A 56 -0.52 7.18 10.33
N GLN A 57 -1.11 8.14 11.03
CA GLN A 57 -0.99 9.56 10.71
C GLN A 57 0.45 10.05 10.89
N ASP A 58 1.08 9.78 12.03
CA ASP A 58 2.47 10.18 12.29
C ASP A 58 3.42 9.65 11.21
N ARG A 59 3.22 8.38 10.85
CA ARG A 59 4.09 7.70 9.87
C ARG A 59 3.79 8.14 8.44
N TYR A 60 2.55 8.04 7.98
CA TYR A 60 2.23 8.10 6.55
C TYR A 60 1.54 9.39 6.10
N ALA A 61 0.98 10.20 7.00
CA ALA A 61 0.13 11.32 6.60
C ALA A 61 0.86 12.32 5.69
N GLY A 62 0.23 12.69 4.58
CA GLY A 62 0.79 13.59 3.60
C GLY A 62 1.83 12.95 2.68
N LEU A 63 2.18 11.66 2.83
CA LEU A 63 3.02 10.98 1.86
C LEU A 63 2.34 10.96 0.49
N SER A 64 3.08 11.31 -0.56
CA SER A 64 2.57 11.34 -1.93
C SER A 64 3.65 10.93 -2.94
N TYR A 65 3.29 10.12 -3.92
CA TYR A 65 4.15 9.72 -5.04
C TYR A 65 3.31 9.11 -6.19
N GLN A 66 3.92 8.91 -7.35
CA GLN A 66 3.30 8.15 -8.44
C GLN A 66 3.40 6.65 -8.13
N SER A 67 2.30 5.99 -7.81
CA SER A 67 2.29 4.55 -7.52
C SER A 67 2.56 3.75 -8.78
N PRO A 68 3.61 2.90 -8.79
CA PRO A 68 3.79 1.97 -9.87
C PRO A 68 2.66 0.94 -9.97
N LEU A 69 2.18 0.37 -8.86
CA LEU A 69 1.09 -0.62 -8.92
C LEU A 69 -0.16 -0.05 -9.60
N PHE A 70 -0.54 1.19 -9.26
CA PHE A 70 -1.77 1.83 -9.74
C PHE A 70 -1.62 2.70 -10.98
N TYR A 71 -0.39 2.97 -11.43
CA TYR A 71 -0.10 3.90 -12.54
C TYR A 71 -0.66 5.32 -12.34
N GLN A 72 -0.98 5.71 -11.11
CA GLN A 72 -1.54 7.01 -10.75
C GLN A 72 -0.85 7.60 -9.52
N ALA A 73 -1.00 8.91 -9.32
CA ALA A 73 -0.54 9.54 -8.10
C ALA A 73 -1.37 9.04 -6.92
N VAL A 74 -0.69 8.65 -5.84
CA VAL A 74 -1.31 8.23 -4.59
C VAL A 74 -0.98 9.21 -3.49
N PHE A 75 -1.93 9.36 -2.58
CA PHE A 75 -1.84 10.26 -1.45
C PHE A 75 -2.37 9.61 -0.18
N PHE A 76 -1.62 9.76 0.92
CA PHE A 76 -1.91 9.12 2.19
C PHE A 76 -2.48 10.14 3.17
N GLN A 77 -3.75 10.01 3.51
CA GLN A 77 -4.46 10.84 4.48
C GLN A 77 -5.29 9.96 5.42
N PRO A 78 -4.64 9.20 6.32
CA PRO A 78 -5.36 8.32 7.24
C PRO A 78 -6.32 9.13 8.11
N GLN A 79 -7.60 8.81 7.99
CA GLN A 79 -8.71 9.45 8.69
C GLN A 79 -9.61 8.39 9.29
N PHE A 80 -10.40 8.77 10.28
CA PHE A 80 -11.37 7.88 10.89
C PHE A 80 -12.70 8.64 10.99
N ASP A 81 -13.74 8.04 10.43
CA ASP A 81 -15.11 8.52 10.55
C ASP A 81 -15.91 7.56 11.44
N PRO A 82 -16.29 7.97 12.67
CA PRO A 82 -17.11 7.15 13.57
C PRO A 82 -18.53 6.87 13.05
N GLU A 83 -19.02 7.61 12.07
CA GLU A 83 -20.35 7.37 11.48
C GLU A 83 -20.35 6.18 10.49
N ASP A 84 -19.17 5.78 10.01
CA ASP A 84 -18.96 4.65 9.12
C ASP A 84 -18.51 3.36 9.86
N GLU A 85 -18.25 2.29 9.10
CA GLU A 85 -17.62 1.08 9.63
C GLU A 85 -16.25 1.38 10.27
N PRO A 86 -15.87 0.67 11.36
CA PRO A 86 -14.66 0.95 12.12
C PRO A 86 -13.40 0.58 11.33
N ALA A 87 -12.99 1.47 10.44
CA ALA A 87 -11.81 1.37 9.60
C ALA A 87 -11.15 2.76 9.48
N ILE A 88 -9.85 2.77 9.26
CA ILE A 88 -9.12 4.00 8.98
C ILE A 88 -9.19 4.22 7.46
N TRP A 89 -9.95 5.23 7.03
CA TRP A 89 -10.18 5.60 5.63
C TRP A 89 -9.15 6.62 5.13
N GLY A 90 -9.14 6.87 3.82
CA GLY A 90 -8.25 7.87 3.21
C GLY A 90 -6.76 7.49 3.26
N VAL A 91 -6.46 6.23 3.58
CA VAL A 91 -5.09 5.75 3.73
C VAL A 91 -4.33 5.82 2.41
N LEU A 92 -5.02 5.63 1.30
CA LEU A 92 -4.52 5.85 -0.04
C LEU A 92 -5.65 6.30 -0.95
N GLN A 93 -5.48 7.47 -1.59
CA GLN A 93 -6.42 8.00 -2.57
C GLN A 93 -5.69 8.41 -3.85
N PRO A 94 -6.33 8.27 -5.02
CA PRO A 94 -5.82 8.86 -6.26
C PRO A 94 -5.81 10.39 -6.15
N ASP A 95 -4.85 11.04 -6.80
CA ASP A 95 -4.79 12.51 -6.92
C ASP A 95 -4.97 12.94 -8.39
N PRO A 96 -6.05 13.67 -8.76
CA PRO A 96 -7.14 14.10 -7.88
C PRO A 96 -8.03 12.92 -7.47
N ALA A 97 -8.70 13.04 -6.32
CA ALA A 97 -9.70 12.07 -5.90
C ALA A 97 -10.80 11.98 -6.97
N ASP A 98 -11.03 10.80 -7.51
CA ASP A 98 -12.05 10.54 -8.52
C ASP A 98 -13.35 9.96 -7.93
N GLY A 99 -13.35 9.69 -6.61
CA GLY A 99 -14.45 9.07 -5.88
C GLY A 99 -14.75 7.63 -6.31
N CYS A 100 -13.92 7.06 -7.18
CA CYS A 100 -14.11 5.73 -7.73
C CYS A 100 -13.18 4.75 -7.03
N PHE A 101 -11.91 5.13 -6.84
CA PHE A 101 -10.89 4.30 -6.22
C PHE A 101 -10.42 4.90 -4.89
N ASP A 102 -10.39 4.09 -3.84
CA ASP A 102 -9.91 4.48 -2.52
C ASP A 102 -9.31 3.30 -1.75
N ALA A 103 -8.76 3.60 -0.58
CA ALA A 103 -8.21 2.60 0.31
C ALA A 103 -8.55 2.90 1.76
N GLY A 104 -8.82 1.82 2.48
CA GLY A 104 -8.94 1.81 3.92
C GLY A 104 -7.86 0.94 4.57
N MET A 105 -7.81 0.98 5.89
CA MET A 105 -7.05 0.06 6.70
C MET A 105 -7.96 -0.46 7.79
N ALA A 106 -8.11 -1.78 7.82
CA ALA A 106 -8.87 -2.48 8.86
C ALA A 106 -8.18 -2.32 10.22
N VAL A 107 -8.93 -2.61 11.29
CA VAL A 107 -8.44 -2.51 12.67
C VAL A 107 -7.20 -3.36 12.94
N ASP A 108 -7.00 -4.45 12.21
CA ASP A 108 -5.83 -5.32 12.34
C ASP A 108 -4.58 -4.78 11.62
N GLY A 109 -4.72 -3.76 10.77
CA GLY A 109 -3.67 -3.16 9.95
C GLY A 109 -3.72 -3.57 8.48
N THR A 110 -4.62 -4.50 8.10
CA THR A 110 -4.81 -4.93 6.72
C THR A 110 -5.23 -3.75 5.85
N VAL A 111 -4.51 -3.51 4.76
CA VAL A 111 -4.87 -2.50 3.76
C VAL A 111 -5.93 -3.07 2.84
N LEU A 112 -7.01 -2.33 2.71
CA LEU A 112 -8.14 -2.63 1.86
C LEU A 112 -8.10 -1.68 0.66
N PHE A 113 -8.28 -2.19 -0.55
CA PHE A 113 -8.55 -1.34 -1.71
C PHE A 113 -10.00 -1.47 -2.14
N GLY A 114 -10.61 -0.32 -2.39
CA GLY A 114 -11.99 -0.17 -2.78
C GLY A 114 -12.11 0.30 -4.21
N MET A 115 -13.14 -0.21 -4.89
CA MET A 115 -13.73 0.53 -5.99
C MET A 115 -15.26 0.53 -5.86
N PHE A 116 -15.89 1.69 -6.05
CA PHE A 116 -17.34 1.85 -5.95
C PHE A 116 -17.94 1.18 -4.69
N GLU A 117 -17.36 1.45 -3.52
CA GLU A 117 -17.77 0.91 -2.20
C GLU A 117 -17.48 -0.59 -1.96
N SER A 118 -16.91 -1.32 -2.93
CA SER A 118 -16.48 -2.71 -2.73
C SER A 118 -15.01 -2.78 -2.32
N TYR A 119 -14.75 -3.06 -1.05
CA TYR A 119 -13.41 -3.20 -0.50
C TYR A 119 -12.92 -4.66 -0.48
N ARG A 120 -11.65 -4.84 -0.86
CA ARG A 120 -10.94 -6.14 -0.82
C ARG A 120 -9.63 -6.01 -0.04
N PRO A 121 -9.28 -7.01 0.79
CA PRO A 121 -7.94 -7.11 1.36
C PRO A 121 -6.89 -7.15 0.27
N ALA A 122 -5.95 -6.23 0.29
CA ALA A 122 -4.90 -6.14 -0.72
C ALA A 122 -3.53 -6.43 -0.16
N PHE A 123 -3.20 -5.84 0.99
CA PHE A 123 -1.90 -6.03 1.65
C PHE A 123 -2.05 -6.21 3.17
N PRO A 124 -1.16 -6.96 3.82
CA PRO A 124 -1.17 -7.12 5.29
C PRO A 124 -0.93 -5.80 6.05
N SER A 125 -0.28 -4.82 5.43
CA SER A 125 0.00 -3.51 6.03
C SER A 125 0.39 -2.48 4.97
N LEU A 126 0.41 -1.20 5.37
CA LEU A 126 0.90 -0.11 4.52
C LEU A 126 2.36 -0.29 4.11
N ASP A 127 3.22 -0.80 5.02
CA ASP A 127 4.62 -1.06 4.69
C ASP A 127 4.71 -2.09 3.53
N HIS A 128 3.86 -3.13 3.51
CA HIS A 128 3.87 -4.10 2.39
C HIS A 128 3.48 -3.45 1.06
N PHE A 129 2.52 -2.51 1.09
CA PHE A 129 2.16 -1.75 -0.11
C PHE A 129 3.33 -0.88 -0.60
N LEU A 130 4.04 -0.19 0.31
CA LEU A 130 5.21 0.62 -0.03
C LEU A 130 6.36 -0.23 -0.61
N GLU A 131 6.58 -1.42 -0.04
CA GLU A 131 7.56 -2.40 -0.57
C GLU A 131 7.17 -2.88 -1.96
N CYS A 132 5.90 -3.24 -2.18
CA CYS A 132 5.40 -3.63 -3.49
C CYS A 132 5.66 -2.55 -4.54
N ASP A 133 5.36 -1.28 -4.23
CA ASP A 133 5.60 -0.18 -5.16
C ASP A 133 7.09 0.06 -5.42
N ALA A 134 7.95 -0.12 -4.41
CA ALA A 134 9.39 -0.03 -4.59
C ALA A 134 9.94 -1.16 -5.47
N VAL A 135 9.49 -2.40 -5.27
CA VAL A 135 9.86 -3.56 -6.09
C VAL A 135 9.34 -3.42 -7.52
N MET A 136 8.12 -2.90 -7.69
CA MET A 136 7.54 -2.61 -9.01
C MET A 136 8.34 -1.53 -9.75
N GLU A 137 8.73 -0.44 -9.08
CA GLU A 137 9.57 0.61 -9.66
C GLU A 137 10.94 0.05 -10.08
N TYR A 138 11.54 -0.78 -9.23
CA TYR A 138 12.77 -1.50 -9.58
C TYR A 138 12.57 -2.37 -10.83
N ALA A 139 11.50 -3.16 -10.86
CA ALA A 139 11.22 -4.09 -11.95
C ALA A 139 11.00 -3.38 -13.29
N ARG A 140 10.34 -2.21 -13.29
CA ARG A 140 10.11 -1.39 -14.49
C ARG A 140 11.37 -0.88 -15.15
N ARG A 141 12.47 -0.77 -14.40
CA ARG A 141 13.78 -0.38 -14.93
C ARG A 141 14.54 -1.57 -15.51
N GLY A 142 14.12 -2.79 -15.17
CA GLY A 142 14.64 -4.03 -15.71
C GLY A 142 14.11 -4.32 -17.12
N ARG A 143 14.63 -5.39 -17.73
CA ARG A 143 14.16 -5.87 -19.03
C ARG A 143 13.08 -6.93 -18.81
N PRO A 144 11.84 -6.72 -19.29
CA PRO A 144 10.83 -7.77 -19.29
C PRO A 144 11.30 -8.94 -20.14
N CYS A 145 10.86 -10.14 -19.76
CA CYS A 145 11.17 -11.36 -20.48
C CYS A 145 9.87 -12.03 -20.93
N ASP A 146 9.86 -12.51 -22.17
CA ASP A 146 8.69 -13.14 -22.79
C ASP A 146 8.71 -14.68 -22.67
N ASP A 147 9.83 -15.25 -22.22
CA ASP A 147 9.98 -16.70 -21.99
C ASP A 147 9.31 -17.13 -20.67
N ASP A 148 9.32 -18.43 -20.36
CA ASP A 148 8.89 -18.91 -19.04
C ASP A 148 9.91 -18.51 -17.96
N PRO A 149 9.45 -18.12 -16.75
CA PRO A 149 10.35 -17.79 -15.65
C PRO A 149 11.11 -19.05 -15.17
N PRO A 150 12.34 -18.90 -14.66
CA PRO A 150 13.12 -20.02 -14.14
C PRO A 150 12.43 -20.69 -12.94
N PRO A 151 12.71 -21.99 -12.69
CA PRO A 151 12.16 -22.69 -11.54
C PRO A 151 12.77 -22.19 -10.22
N ASN A 152 12.24 -22.69 -9.08
CA ASN A 152 12.74 -22.43 -7.72
C ASN A 152 12.65 -20.98 -7.23
N LEU A 153 11.64 -20.26 -7.71
CA LEU A 153 11.30 -18.93 -7.18
C LEU A 153 10.82 -19.04 -5.72
N ARG A 154 11.23 -18.08 -4.89
CA ARG A 154 10.78 -17.93 -3.51
C ARG A 154 9.91 -16.69 -3.39
N LEU A 155 8.89 -16.75 -2.54
CA LEU A 155 8.03 -15.61 -2.27
C LEU A 155 8.83 -14.47 -1.63
N VAL A 156 8.61 -13.24 -2.09
CA VAL A 156 9.10 -12.01 -1.47
C VAL A 156 8.02 -11.51 -0.53
N GLU A 157 7.98 -12.06 0.68
CA GLU A 157 6.87 -11.89 1.63
C GLU A 157 6.56 -10.42 1.91
N HIS A 158 7.60 -9.62 2.22
CA HIS A 158 7.44 -8.22 2.61
C HIS A 158 6.90 -7.31 1.51
N ALA A 159 6.97 -7.71 0.24
CA ALA A 159 6.42 -6.97 -0.90
C ALA A 159 5.14 -7.59 -1.47
N SER A 160 4.70 -8.73 -0.92
CA SER A 160 3.52 -9.45 -1.38
C SER A 160 2.28 -9.11 -0.54
N GLY A 161 1.13 -9.24 -1.16
CA GLY A 161 -0.20 -9.04 -0.59
C GLY A 161 -1.05 -10.30 -0.73
N PHE A 162 -2.36 -10.13 -0.62
CA PHE A 162 -3.32 -11.23 -0.78
C PHE A 162 -3.48 -11.63 -2.25
N ASP A 163 -3.64 -10.63 -3.14
CA ASP A 163 -3.83 -10.82 -4.59
C ASP A 163 -2.68 -10.21 -5.42
N VAL A 164 -1.56 -9.88 -4.77
CA VAL A 164 -0.36 -9.30 -5.39
C VAL A 164 0.85 -10.08 -4.91
N GLU A 165 1.43 -10.92 -5.76
CA GLU A 165 2.54 -11.78 -5.39
C GLU A 165 3.82 -11.34 -6.10
N TRP A 166 4.90 -11.24 -5.33
CA TRP A 166 6.26 -11.15 -5.84
C TRP A 166 7.02 -12.41 -5.49
N SER A 167 7.71 -12.99 -6.47
CA SER A 167 8.60 -14.12 -6.23
C SER A 167 9.94 -13.90 -6.93
N ALA A 168 11.04 -14.31 -6.32
CA ALA A 168 12.36 -14.11 -6.88
C ALA A 168 13.32 -15.29 -6.63
N ASN A 169 14.35 -15.35 -7.45
CA ASN A 169 15.60 -16.08 -7.21
C ASN A 169 16.76 -15.21 -7.72
N ASP A 170 17.97 -15.74 -7.78
CA ASP A 170 19.16 -14.98 -8.22
C ASP A 170 19.12 -14.54 -9.71
N GLU A 171 18.19 -15.09 -10.50
CA GLU A 171 18.11 -14.87 -11.95
C GLU A 171 16.88 -14.05 -12.37
N ALA A 172 15.79 -14.12 -11.59
CA ALA A 172 14.50 -13.60 -11.99
C ALA A 172 13.72 -13.00 -10.83
N LEU A 173 12.92 -11.99 -11.18
CA LEU A 173 11.88 -11.41 -10.34
C LEU A 173 10.55 -11.51 -11.10
N VAL A 174 9.57 -12.15 -10.49
CA VAL A 174 8.24 -12.42 -11.05
C VAL A 174 7.19 -11.71 -10.21
N HIS A 175 6.27 -11.04 -10.89
CA HIS A 175 5.11 -10.37 -10.33
C HIS A 175 3.83 -11.00 -10.89
N ARG A 176 2.86 -11.24 -10.02
CA ARG A 176 1.50 -11.65 -10.37
C ARG A 176 0.51 -10.78 -9.62
N CYS A 177 -0.42 -10.16 -10.33
CA CYS A 177 -1.44 -9.31 -9.71
C CYS A 177 -2.83 -9.72 -10.18
N GLY A 178 -3.58 -10.36 -9.29
CA GLY A 178 -5.00 -10.68 -9.41
C GLY A 178 -5.91 -9.58 -8.85
N LEU A 179 -5.37 -8.65 -8.05
CA LEU A 179 -6.14 -7.57 -7.38
C LEU A 179 -7.10 -6.84 -8.33
N TRP A 180 -6.64 -6.51 -9.54
CA TRP A 180 -7.49 -5.83 -10.52
C TRP A 180 -8.69 -6.65 -10.97
N ALA A 181 -8.55 -7.96 -11.11
CA ALA A 181 -9.67 -8.84 -11.44
C ALA A 181 -10.68 -8.89 -10.29
N GLU A 182 -10.20 -8.95 -9.05
CA GLU A 182 -11.03 -8.92 -7.84
C GLU A 182 -11.78 -7.60 -7.66
N LEU A 183 -11.22 -6.50 -8.16
CA LEU A 183 -11.86 -5.19 -8.23
C LEU A 183 -12.77 -5.01 -9.47
N GLY A 184 -12.92 -6.05 -10.32
CA GLY A 184 -13.82 -6.03 -11.49
C GLY A 184 -13.18 -5.61 -12.82
N PHE A 185 -11.85 -5.50 -12.89
CA PHE A 185 -11.07 -5.13 -14.08
C PHE A 185 -10.11 -6.24 -14.51
N PRO A 186 -10.59 -7.40 -14.97
CA PRO A 186 -9.74 -8.53 -15.33
C PRO A 186 -8.74 -8.20 -16.46
N GLY A 187 -9.05 -7.21 -17.32
CA GLY A 187 -8.12 -6.74 -18.37
C GLY A 187 -6.90 -5.97 -17.86
N LEU A 188 -6.90 -5.58 -16.58
CA LEU A 188 -5.79 -4.92 -15.89
C LEU A 188 -4.97 -5.88 -15.02
N ALA A 189 -5.46 -7.11 -14.81
CA ALA A 189 -4.67 -8.15 -14.17
C ALA A 189 -3.45 -8.47 -15.05
N ARG A 190 -2.26 -8.35 -14.48
CA ARG A 190 -0.99 -8.48 -15.22
C ARG A 190 -0.01 -9.35 -14.46
N GLY A 191 0.63 -10.23 -15.22
CA GLY A 191 1.88 -10.86 -14.84
C GLY A 191 3.04 -10.13 -15.50
N MET A 192 4.16 -10.03 -14.81
CA MET A 192 5.42 -9.55 -15.37
C MET A 192 6.54 -10.39 -14.78
N TRP A 193 7.57 -10.67 -15.56
CA TRP A 193 8.83 -11.06 -14.97
C TRP A 193 10.00 -10.41 -15.68
N ILE A 194 11.07 -10.18 -14.92
CA ILE A 194 12.29 -9.56 -15.40
C ILE A 194 13.49 -10.42 -15.02
N ARG A 195 14.54 -10.36 -15.84
CA ARG A 195 15.83 -10.95 -15.49
C ARG A 195 16.57 -10.03 -14.52
N GLN A 196 17.10 -10.59 -13.44
CA GLN A 196 17.95 -9.85 -12.50
C GLN A 196 19.38 -9.78 -13.04
N GLU A 197 20.01 -8.61 -12.89
CA GLU A 197 21.43 -8.47 -13.23
C GLU A 197 22.30 -9.05 -12.10
N PRO A 198 23.41 -9.75 -12.44
CA PRO A 198 24.34 -10.27 -11.44
C PRO A 198 24.82 -9.17 -10.49
N GLY A 199 24.61 -9.36 -9.18
CA GLY A 199 24.98 -8.38 -8.14
C GLY A 199 23.90 -7.36 -7.78
N ASN A 200 22.74 -7.41 -8.44
CA ASN A 200 21.56 -6.58 -8.17
C ASN A 200 20.34 -7.44 -7.80
N ALA A 201 20.57 -8.70 -7.40
CA ALA A 201 19.52 -9.54 -6.88
C ALA A 201 18.92 -8.89 -5.64
N LEU A 202 17.59 -8.84 -5.57
CA LEU A 202 16.90 -8.44 -4.34
C LEU A 202 17.44 -9.35 -3.23
N ALA A 203 18.09 -8.75 -2.23
CA ALA A 203 18.50 -9.48 -1.05
C ALA A 203 17.21 -9.94 -0.35
N LEU A 204 16.84 -11.20 -0.59
CA LEU A 204 15.70 -11.87 0.04
C LEU A 204 15.95 -12.08 1.54
#